data_AF-A0A929ZNP0-F1
#
_entry.id   AF-A0A929ZNP0-F1
#
_cell.length_a   1.000
_cell.length_b   1.000
_cell.length_c   1.000
_cell.angle_alpha   90.00
_cell.angle_beta   90.00
_cell.angle_gamma   90.00
#
_symmetry.space_group_name_H-M   'P 1'
#
loop_
_entity.id
_entity.type
_entity.pdbx_description
1 polymer ?
#
loop_
_entity_poly.entity_id
_entity_poly.type
_entity_poly.pdbx_seq_one_letter_code
_entity_poly.pdbx_strand_id
1 'polypeptide(L)'
;LEKSILEHLAIDMHFSNEVINVMIEHILKISQNRLNRNFVDMVAAEWARDGVSTKQQALQQRKKTIRQTPQVNHSVKIGVPEYIRQQEEGTLPEGTVASAELLERLQKLQKGEG
;
A
#
# COMPACT_ATOMS: atom_id res chain seq x y z
N LEU A 1 -0.02 -26.32 -9.74
CA LEU A 1 -0.20 -24.95 -9.20
C LEU A 1 -0.62 -23.96 -10.27
N GLU A 2 0.04 -23.94 -11.44
CA GLU A 2 -0.22 -22.90 -12.47
C GLU A 2 -1.60 -23.03 -13.14
N LYS A 3 -2.06 -24.25 -13.45
CA LYS A 3 -3.38 -24.48 -14.07
C LYS A 3 -4.54 -23.94 -13.22
N SER A 4 -4.48 -24.15 -11.90
CA SER A 4 -5.49 -23.67 -10.96
C SER A 4 -5.57 -22.14 -10.89
N ILE A 5 -4.50 -21.43 -11.26
CA ILE A 5 -4.51 -19.96 -11.33
C ILE A 5 -5.26 -19.50 -12.59
N LEU A 6 -5.01 -20.15 -13.74
CA LEU A 6 -5.77 -19.86 -14.95
C LEU A 6 -7.25 -20.20 -14.79
N GLU A 7 -7.57 -21.34 -14.18
CA GLU A 7 -8.96 -21.75 -13.91
C GLU A 7 -9.66 -20.72 -13.01
N HIS A 8 -9.02 -20.28 -11.93
CA HIS A 8 -9.57 -19.23 -11.06
C HIS A 8 -9.81 -17.90 -11.82
N LEU A 9 -8.85 -17.46 -12.65
CA LEU A 9 -9.02 -16.24 -13.44
C LEU A 9 -10.17 -16.34 -14.46
N ALA A 10 -10.32 -17.50 -15.09
CA ALA A 10 -11.35 -17.73 -16.10
C ALA A 10 -12.74 -17.95 -15.49
N ILE A 11 -12.81 -18.69 -14.37
CA ILE A 11 -14.05 -19.13 -13.75
C ILE A 11 -14.54 -18.14 -12.70
N ASP A 12 -13.71 -17.78 -11.71
CA ASP A 12 -14.13 -16.89 -10.62
C ASP A 12 -14.20 -15.43 -11.06
N MET A 13 -13.27 -14.98 -11.91
CA MET A 13 -13.19 -13.58 -12.35
C MET A 13 -13.78 -13.33 -13.74
N HIS A 14 -14.26 -14.37 -14.43
CA HIS A 14 -14.86 -14.28 -15.77
C HIS A 14 -14.01 -13.55 -16.82
N PHE A 15 -12.67 -13.59 -16.70
CA PHE A 15 -11.80 -12.98 -17.69
C PHE A 15 -11.81 -13.77 -19.01
N SER A 16 -11.80 -13.05 -20.13
CA SER A 16 -11.62 -13.65 -21.45
C SER A 16 -10.22 -14.26 -21.58
N ASN A 17 -10.10 -15.38 -22.29
CA ASN A 17 -8.82 -16.08 -22.48
C ASN A 17 -7.73 -15.17 -23.07
N GLU A 18 -8.11 -14.22 -23.94
CA GLU A 18 -7.18 -13.22 -24.47
C GLU A 18 -6.65 -12.25 -23.40
N VAL A 19 -7.48 -11.85 -22.44
CA VAL A 19 -7.09 -10.98 -21.33
C VAL A 19 -6.17 -11.73 -20.37
N ILE A 20 -6.50 -12.99 -20.05
CA ILE A 20 -5.69 -13.86 -19.20
C ILE A 20 -4.29 -14.02 -19.80
N ASN A 21 -4.18 -14.29 -21.11
CA ASN A 21 -2.88 -14.44 -21.76
C ASN A 21 -2.03 -13.17 -21.63
N VAL A 22 -2.60 -12.00 -21.92
CA VAL A 22 -1.88 -10.72 -21.80
C VAL A 22 -1.50 -10.40 -20.34
N MET A 23 -2.36 -10.75 -19.38
CA MET A 23 -2.12 -10.58 -17.95
C MET A 23 -0.95 -11.45 -17.48
N ILE A 24 -0.93 -12.72 -17.86
CA ILE A 24 0.14 -13.65 -17.52
C ILE A 24 1.47 -13.21 -18.15
N GLU A 25 1.46 -12.80 -19.42
CA GLU A 25 2.64 -12.22 -20.07
C GLU A 25 3.16 -10.97 -19.33
N HIS A 26 2.25 -10.13 -18.83
CA HIS A 26 2.61 -8.94 -18.06
C HIS A 26 3.25 -9.32 -16.73
N ILE A 27 2.65 -10.26 -16.01
CA ILE A 27 3.13 -10.77 -14.72
C ILE A 27 4.51 -11.41 -14.86
N LEU A 28 4.69 -12.28 -15.86
CA LEU A 28 5.98 -12.95 -16.12
C LEU A 28 7.08 -11.94 -16.45
N LYS A 29 6.75 -10.86 -17.18
CA LYS A 29 7.69 -9.79 -17.50
C LYS A 29 8.16 -9.02 -16.27
N ILE A 30 7.28 -8.81 -15.28
CA ILE A 30 7.61 -8.08 -14.05
C ILE A 30 8.31 -8.99 -13.03
N SER A 31 7.84 -10.24 -12.91
CA SER A 31 8.26 -11.18 -11.86
C SER A 31 9.41 -12.10 -12.29
N GLN A 32 10.21 -11.71 -13.30
CA GLN A 32 11.36 -12.48 -13.80
C GLN A 32 10.99 -13.95 -14.10
N ASN A 33 9.89 -14.15 -14.82
CA ASN A 33 9.38 -15.47 -15.20
C ASN A 33 8.91 -16.37 -14.04
N ARG A 34 8.67 -15.78 -12.84
CA ARG A 34 8.00 -16.45 -11.72
C ARG A 34 6.50 -16.14 -11.74
N LEU A 35 5.68 -17.15 -11.51
CA LEU A 35 4.22 -17.00 -11.50
C LEU A 35 3.72 -17.26 -10.08
N ASN A 36 3.62 -16.19 -9.30
CA ASN A 36 3.16 -16.23 -7.91
C ASN A 36 1.66 -16.01 -7.84
N ARG A 37 0.91 -16.93 -7.21
CA ARG A 37 -0.55 -16.83 -7.10
C ARG A 37 -1.02 -15.51 -6.49
N ASN A 38 -0.37 -15.06 -5.41
CA ASN A 38 -0.73 -13.81 -4.72
C ASN A 38 -0.52 -12.59 -5.62
N PHE A 39 0.54 -12.60 -6.43
CA PHE A 39 0.81 -11.49 -7.35
C PHE A 39 -0.17 -11.50 -8.53
N VAL A 40 -0.53 -12.68 -9.02
CA VAL A 40 -1.58 -12.83 -10.05
C VAL A 40 -2.92 -12.32 -9.53
N ASP A 41 -3.30 -12.70 -8.31
CA ASP A 41 -4.54 -12.27 -7.67
C ASP A 41 -4.59 -10.75 -7.50
N MET A 42 -3.49 -10.14 -7.04
CA MET A 42 -3.35 -8.69 -6.94
C MET A 42 -3.54 -7.99 -8.30
N VAL A 43 -2.89 -8.47 -9.36
CA VAL A 43 -3.01 -7.88 -10.71
C VAL A 43 -4.41 -8.10 -11.27
N ALA A 44 -5.01 -9.27 -11.04
CA ALA A 44 -6.36 -9.58 -11.46
C ALA A 44 -7.40 -8.67 -10.79
N ALA A 45 -7.26 -8.44 -9.48
CA ALA A 45 -8.09 -7.52 -8.73
C ALA A 45 -7.94 -6.07 -9.23
N GLU A 46 -6.71 -5.63 -9.54
CA GLU A 46 -6.45 -4.32 -10.13
C GLU A 46 -7.19 -4.18 -11.48
N TRP A 47 -7.03 -5.15 -12.37
CA TRP A 47 -7.64 -5.10 -13.70
C TRP A 47 -9.15 -5.26 -13.68
N ALA A 48 -9.68 -6.03 -12.73
CA ALA A 48 -11.12 -6.13 -12.49
C ALA A 48 -11.70 -4.78 -12.05
N ARG A 49 -11.00 -4.05 -11.17
CA ARG A 49 -11.40 -2.71 -10.73
C ARG A 49 -11.34 -1.67 -11.84
N ASP A 50 -10.36 -1.78 -12.74
CA ASP A 50 -10.25 -0.93 -13.93
C ASP A 50 -11.23 -1.30 -15.06
N GLY A 51 -12.02 -2.38 -14.91
CA GLY A 51 -12.99 -2.81 -15.92
C GLY A 51 -12.36 -3.42 -17.18
N VAL A 52 -11.18 -4.02 -17.04
CA VAL A 52 -10.42 -4.58 -18.16
C VAL A 52 -11.00 -5.94 -18.59
N SER A 53 -11.98 -5.92 -19.49
CA SER A 53 -12.61 -7.16 -20.00
C SER A 53 -12.17 -7.55 -21.42
N THR A 54 -11.39 -6.70 -22.11
CA THR A 54 -10.98 -6.95 -23.50
C THR A 54 -9.48 -6.86 -23.68
N LYS A 55 -8.95 -7.61 -24.66
CA LYS A 55 -7.52 -7.59 -25.03
C LYS A 55 -6.98 -6.19 -25.27
N GLN A 56 -7.76 -5.34 -25.94
CA GLN A 56 -7.35 -3.97 -26.23
C GLN A 56 -7.18 -3.14 -24.95
N GLN A 57 -8.09 -3.29 -23.98
CA GLN A 57 -7.98 -2.64 -22.67
C GLN A 57 -6.79 -3.18 -21.88
N ALA A 58 -6.57 -4.49 -21.89
CA ALA A 58 -5.41 -5.12 -21.24
C ALA A 58 -4.08 -4.61 -21.80
N LEU A 59 -3.99 -4.46 -23.12
CA LEU A 59 -2.82 -3.89 -23.79
C LEU A 59 -2.61 -2.41 -23.44
N GLN A 60 -3.69 -1.63 -23.30
CA GLN A 60 -3.59 -0.23 -22.85
C GLN A 60 -3.11 -0.15 -21.41
N GLN A 61 -3.64 -1.00 -20.51
CA GLN A 61 -3.23 -1.02 -19.11
C GLN A 61 -1.76 -1.43 -18.97
N ARG A 62 -1.34 -2.47 -19.69
CA ARG A 62 0.08 -2.87 -19.80
C ARG A 62 0.99 -1.70 -20.21
N LYS A 63 0.56 -0.86 -21.16
CA LYS A 63 1.32 0.30 -21.63
C LYS A 63 1.35 1.44 -20.61
N LYS A 64 0.26 1.66 -19.86
CA LYS A 64 0.21 2.66 -18.78
C LYS A 64 1.16 2.30 -17.64
N THR A 65 1.16 1.05 -17.18
CA THR A 65 2.02 0.60 -16.07
C THR A 65 3.51 0.73 -16.40
N ILE A 66 3.94 0.42 -17.63
CA ILE A 66 5.35 0.60 -18.05
C ILE A 66 5.78 2.08 -18.04
N ARG A 67 4.86 3.01 -18.28
CA ARG A 67 5.13 4.46 -18.21
C ARG A 67 5.13 5.00 -16.79
N GLN A 68 4.47 4.31 -15.86
CA GLN A 68 4.25 4.74 -14.48
C GLN A 68 5.11 3.99 -13.46
N THR A 69 6.25 3.42 -13.84
CA THR A 69 7.26 3.07 -12.84
C THR A 69 8.21 4.27 -12.66
N PRO A 70 7.90 5.30 -11.84
CA PRO A 70 9.00 5.98 -11.19
C PRO A 70 9.70 4.88 -10.40
N GLN A 71 11.00 4.70 -10.64
CA GLN A 71 11.85 3.96 -9.73
C GLN A 71 11.53 4.49 -8.33
N VAL A 72 10.85 3.69 -7.50
CA VAL A 72 10.60 4.07 -6.11
C VAL A 72 11.96 3.97 -5.45
N ASN A 73 12.71 5.07 -5.53
CA ASN A 73 13.89 5.27 -4.75
C ASN A 73 13.42 5.21 -3.28
N HIS A 74 13.69 4.09 -2.62
CA HIS A 74 13.45 3.89 -1.19
C HIS A 74 14.21 4.91 -0.31
N SER A 75 14.95 5.84 -0.90
CA SER A 75 15.42 7.05 -0.25
C SER A 75 14.34 8.15 -0.28
N VAL A 76 13.17 7.92 0.31
CA VAL A 76 12.45 9.07 0.88
C VAL A 76 13.33 9.52 2.03
N LYS A 77 14.17 10.54 1.79
CA LYS A 77 14.72 11.30 2.91
C LYS A 77 13.52 11.94 3.57
N ILE A 78 13.02 11.29 4.61
CA ILE A 78 11.99 11.81 5.49
C ILE A 78 12.65 13.03 6.13
N GLY A 79 12.51 14.18 5.44
CA GLY A 79 12.82 15.47 6.02
C GLY A 79 11.95 15.56 7.25
N VAL A 80 12.61 15.74 8.38
CA VAL A 80 11.99 15.88 9.68
C VAL A 80 10.84 16.90 9.56
N PRO A 81 9.57 16.48 9.72
CA PRO A 81 8.41 17.36 9.54
C PRO A 81 8.45 18.52 10.55
N GLU A 82 7.94 19.69 10.15
CA GLU A 82 8.07 20.97 10.86
C GLU A 82 7.70 20.91 12.36
N TYR A 83 6.82 19.98 12.77
CA TYR A 83 6.45 19.78 14.17
C TYR A 83 7.61 19.25 15.06
N ILE A 84 8.65 18.64 14.46
CA ILE A 84 9.84 18.17 15.15
C ILE A 84 10.88 19.30 15.31
N ARG A 85 10.95 20.25 14.34
CA ARG A 85 11.87 21.39 14.38
C ARG A 85 11.50 22.43 15.43
N GLN A 86 10.26 22.43 15.90
CA GLN A 86 9.83 23.28 17.03
C GLN A 86 10.46 22.86 18.37
N GLN A 87 11.16 21.72 18.44
CA GLN A 87 11.83 21.24 19.66
C GLN A 87 13.29 21.72 19.78
N GLU A 88 13.90 22.17 18.67
CA GLU A 88 15.34 22.51 18.60
C GLU A 88 15.63 23.99 18.91
N GLU A 89 14.63 24.88 18.87
CA GLU A 89 14.70 26.23 19.45
C GLU A 89 14.20 26.25 20.92
N GLY A 90 14.82 25.41 21.76
CA GLY A 90 15.00 25.74 23.18
C GLY A 90 13.81 25.68 24.14
N THR A 91 12.75 24.89 23.93
CA THR A 91 11.92 24.38 25.04
C THR A 91 11.24 23.07 24.64
N LEU A 92 11.72 21.96 25.19
CA LEU A 92 11.04 20.67 25.13
C LEU A 92 9.76 20.75 26.00
N PRO A 93 8.54 20.44 25.52
CA PRO A 93 7.58 19.75 26.37
C PRO A 93 8.00 18.29 26.35
N GLU A 94 8.81 17.90 27.32
CA GLU A 94 9.13 16.52 27.64
C GLU A 94 7.86 15.67 27.52
N GLY A 95 7.92 14.60 26.72
CA GLY A 95 6.79 13.71 26.51
C GLY A 95 6.20 13.29 27.86
N THR A 96 5.00 13.79 28.17
CA THR A 96 4.07 13.28 29.18
C THR A 96 4.70 12.81 30.49
N VAL A 97 5.64 13.56 31.09
CA VAL A 97 5.61 13.62 32.55
C VAL A 97 4.36 14.43 32.85
N ALA A 98 3.33 13.77 33.40
CA ALA A 98 2.17 14.50 33.90
C ALA A 98 2.73 15.69 34.70
N SER A 99 2.46 16.92 34.26
CA SER A 99 3.03 18.11 34.89
C SER A 99 2.81 17.97 36.39
N ALA A 100 3.79 18.34 37.21
CA ALA A 100 3.70 18.12 38.66
C ALA A 100 2.39 18.69 39.24
N GLU A 101 1.87 19.76 38.63
CA GLU A 101 0.56 20.36 38.91
C GLU A 101 -0.63 19.42 38.62
N LEU A 102 -0.58 18.63 37.56
CA LEU A 102 -1.58 17.60 37.24
C LEU A 102 -1.52 16.44 38.24
N LEU A 103 -0.33 15.98 38.65
CA LEU A 103 -0.22 14.97 39.72
C LEU A 103 -0.78 15.51 41.03
N GLU A 104 -0.46 16.76 41.39
CA GLU A 104 -0.94 17.36 42.63
C GLU A 104 -2.46 17.53 42.62
N ARG A 105 -3.05 17.95 41.49
CA ARG A 105 -4.51 18.04 41.32
C ARG A 105 -5.18 16.67 41.43
N LEU A 106 -4.59 15.62 40.84
CA LEU A 106 -5.10 14.25 40.99
C LEU A 106 -5.02 13.77 42.45
N GLN A 107 -3.96 14.13 43.16
CA GLN A 107 -3.75 13.71 44.54
C GLN A 107 -4.69 14.42 45.53
N LYS A 108 -5.02 15.70 45.28
CA LYS A 108 -6.04 16.45 46.04
C LYS A 108 -7.45 15.89 45.82
N LEU A 109 -7.77 15.48 44.59
CA LEU A 109 -9.07 14.86 44.28
C LEU A 109 -9.25 13.49 44.94
N GLN A 110 -8.17 12.70 45.07
CA GLN A 110 -8.21 11.41 45.79
C GLN A 110 -8.32 11.58 47.31
N LYS A 111 -7.90 12.72 47.87
CA LYS A 111 -7.98 13.01 49.30
C LYS A 111 -9.25 13.71 49.75
N GLY A 112 -10.13 14.11 48.81
CA GLY A 112 -11.45 14.65 49.15
C GLY A 112 -11.41 15.94 49.96
N GLU A 113 -10.51 16.86 49.59
CA GLU A 113 -10.49 18.21 50.17
C GLU A 113 -10.90 19.22 49.08
N GLY A 114 -12.11 19.76 49.24
CA GLY A 114 -12.64 20.89 48.49
C GLY A 114 -12.61 22.15 49.34
#